data_AF-A0A8X6VE13-F1
#
_entry.id   AF-A0A8X6VE13-F1
#
_cell.length_a   1.000
_cell.length_b   1.000
_cell.length_c   1.000
_cell.angle_alpha   90.00
_cell.angle_beta   90.00
_cell.angle_gamma   90.00
#
_symmetry.space_group_name_H-M   'P 1'
#
loop_
_entity.id
_entity.type
_entity.pdbx_description
1 polymer ?
#
loop_
_entity_poly.entity_id
_entity_poly.type
_entity_poly.pdbx_seq_one_letter_code
_entity_poly.pdbx_strand_id
1 'polypeptide(L)'
;MVSDVEDCEFQMLNGDEIVTSVQEEFDPVDDKTDEDEDNNNSNESSKGPSNADAISALETAIQWYEQQSECCPIQLLPIKRIRHLTAKTRRCTIIQREISDYFP
;
A
#
# COMPACT_ATOMS: atom_id res chain seq x y z
N MET A 1 28.76 7.51 23.36
CA MET A 1 28.05 6.24 23.09
C MET A 1 26.71 6.31 23.79
N VAL A 2 25.62 6.51 23.04
CA VAL A 2 24.29 5.96 23.31
C VAL A 2 23.67 5.82 21.92
N SER A 3 23.52 4.58 21.45
CA SER A 3 22.77 4.28 20.24
C SER A 3 21.30 4.22 20.64
N ASP A 4 20.48 5.10 20.09
CA ASP A 4 19.03 5.03 20.19
C ASP A 4 18.57 4.02 19.12
N VAL A 5 18.46 2.76 19.54
CA VAL A 5 17.79 1.73 18.76
C VAL A 5 16.32 1.89 19.14
N GLU A 6 15.58 2.62 18.33
CA GLU A 6 14.12 2.60 18.39
C GLU A 6 13.68 1.15 18.22
N ASP A 7 13.28 0.57 19.35
CA ASP A 7 12.65 -0.72 19.47
C ASP A 7 11.29 -0.60 18.78
N CYS A 8 11.21 -0.97 17.51
CA CYS A 8 9.93 -1.26 16.88
C CYS A 8 9.40 -2.54 17.55
N GLU A 9 8.80 -2.37 18.73
CA GLU A 9 8.06 -3.42 19.43
C GLU A 9 6.84 -3.80 18.60
N PHE A 10 7.05 -4.65 17.59
CA PHE A 10 5.95 -5.38 16.97
C PHE A 10 5.48 -6.41 17.99
N GLN A 11 4.34 -6.13 18.64
CA GLN A 11 3.69 -7.08 19.53
C GLN A 11 3.34 -8.34 18.73
N MET A 12 3.88 -9.47 19.17
CA MET A 12 3.61 -10.76 18.56
C MET A 12 2.25 -11.25 19.06
N LEU A 13 1.21 -11.04 18.24
CA LEU A 13 -0.16 -11.40 18.59
C LEU A 13 -0.34 -12.92 18.60
N ASN A 14 -1.13 -13.43 19.54
CA ASN A 14 -1.50 -14.85 19.55
C ASN A 14 -2.53 -15.17 18.44
N GLY A 15 -2.70 -16.46 18.10
CA GLY A 15 -3.61 -16.89 17.03
C GLY A 15 -5.04 -16.34 17.16
N ASP A 16 -5.59 -16.35 18.38
CA ASP A 16 -6.94 -15.83 18.65
C ASP A 16 -7.01 -14.29 18.51
N GLU A 17 -5.94 -13.60 18.91
CA GLU A 17 -5.81 -12.15 18.84
C GLU A 17 -5.74 -11.67 17.38
N ILE A 18 -5.03 -12.43 16.53
CA ILE A 18 -4.99 -12.17 15.08
C ILE A 18 -6.38 -12.30 14.45
N VAL A 19 -7.13 -13.35 14.82
CA VAL A 19 -8.49 -13.57 14.28
C VAL A 19 -9.40 -12.41 14.68
N THR A 20 -9.35 -11.96 15.93
CA THR A 20 -10.14 -10.82 16.39
C THR A 20 -9.80 -9.52 15.69
N SER A 21 -8.50 -9.21 15.50
CA SER A 21 -8.09 -7.98 14.83
C SER A 21 -8.52 -7.95 13.36
N VAL A 22 -8.47 -9.09 12.66
CA VAL A 22 -8.93 -9.18 11.27
C VAL A 22 -10.44 -9.00 11.17
N GLN A 23 -11.21 -9.51 12.14
CA GLN A 23 -12.66 -9.34 12.17
C GLN A 23 -13.09 -7.90 12.50
N GLU A 24 -12.36 -7.22 13.38
CA GLU A 24 -12.62 -5.84 13.75
C GLU A 24 -12.34 -4.86 12.59
N GLU A 25 -11.33 -5.16 11.75
CA GLU A 25 -11.06 -4.41 10.51
C GLU A 25 -12.12 -4.65 9.42
N PHE A 26 -12.83 -5.78 9.49
CA PHE A 26 -13.82 -6.20 8.50
C PHE A 26 -15.28 -5.98 8.92
N ASP A 27 -15.52 -5.41 10.09
CA ASP A 27 -16.88 -5.05 10.51
C ASP A 27 -17.37 -3.93 9.57
N PRO A 28 -18.39 -4.18 8.72
CA PRO A 28 -18.93 -3.14 7.87
C PRO A 28 -19.62 -2.14 8.79
N VAL A 29 -18.99 -0.99 9.00
CA VAL A 29 -19.70 0.21 9.45
C VAL A 29 -20.90 0.35 8.51
N ASP A 30 -22.09 0.19 9.07
CA ASP A 30 -23.39 0.40 8.43
C ASP A 30 -23.41 1.82 7.86
N ASP A 31 -22.96 1.97 6.62
CA ASP A 31 -22.99 3.20 5.86
C ASP A 31 -24.43 3.49 5.45
N LYS A 32 -25.20 3.95 6.44
CA LYS A 32 -26.47 4.63 6.24
C LYS A 32 -26.18 6.04 5.76
N THR A 33 -25.78 6.16 4.49
CA THR A 33 -25.83 7.45 3.79
C THR A 33 -26.86 7.33 2.68
N ASP A 34 -28.12 7.53 3.07
CA ASP A 34 -29.25 7.75 2.16
C ASP A 34 -29.59 9.24 2.30
N GLU A 35 -29.31 10.03 1.27
CA GLU A 35 -30.17 11.13 0.79
C GLU A 35 -29.52 11.81 -0.42
N ASP A 36 -30.30 11.79 -1.50
CA ASP A 36 -30.02 12.34 -2.82
C ASP A 36 -29.60 13.82 -2.80
N GLU A 37 -28.50 14.15 -3.46
CA GLU A 37 -28.35 15.45 -4.09
C GLU A 37 -27.89 15.25 -5.54
N ASP A 38 -28.88 15.33 -6.43
CA ASP A 38 -28.76 15.47 -7.88
C ASP A 38 -27.92 16.72 -8.20
N ASN A 39 -26.60 16.55 -8.23
CA ASN A 39 -25.72 17.45 -8.96
C ASN A 39 -25.09 16.68 -10.11
N ASN A 40 -25.85 16.66 -11.19
CA ASN A 40 -25.51 16.26 -12.54
C ASN A 40 -24.26 17.01 -13.05
N ASN A 41 -23.10 16.70 -12.48
CA ASN A 41 -21.81 17.00 -13.08
C ASN A 41 -21.23 15.67 -13.51
N SER A 42 -21.08 15.53 -14.82
CA SER A 42 -20.48 14.40 -15.50
C SER A 42 -18.99 14.29 -15.11
N ASN A 43 -18.71 13.93 -13.86
CA ASN A 43 -17.43 13.41 -13.46
C ASN A 43 -17.39 12.00 -14.00
N GLU A 44 -16.97 11.90 -15.26
CA GLU A 44 -16.13 10.82 -15.73
C GLU A 44 -15.35 10.26 -14.54
N SER A 45 -15.78 9.11 -14.02
CA SER A 45 -15.00 8.35 -13.06
C SER A 45 -13.75 7.95 -13.81
N SER A 46 -12.76 8.84 -13.83
CA SER A 46 -11.47 8.58 -14.43
C SER A 46 -10.89 7.45 -13.60
N LYS A 47 -11.06 6.23 -14.10
CA LYS A 47 -10.46 5.06 -13.51
C LYS A 47 -8.96 5.31 -13.55
N GLY A 48 -8.38 5.55 -12.38
CA GLY A 48 -6.95 5.79 -12.26
C GLY A 48 -6.11 4.67 -12.88
N PRO A 49 -4.79 4.88 -13.04
CA PRO A 49 -3.92 3.88 -13.63
C PRO A 49 -4.04 2.53 -12.89
N SER A 50 -3.92 1.42 -13.62
CA SER A 50 -3.84 0.12 -12.96
C SER A 50 -2.59 0.08 -12.06
N ASN A 51 -2.56 -0.83 -11.08
CA ASN A 51 -1.37 -1.01 -10.25
C ASN A 51 -0.10 -1.26 -11.08
N ALA A 52 -0.21 -2.00 -12.19
CA ALA A 52 0.92 -2.25 -13.08
C ALA A 52 1.40 -0.97 -13.78
N ASP A 53 0.47 -0.14 -14.24
CA ASP A 53 0.78 1.12 -14.93
C ASP A 53 1.36 2.15 -13.96
N ALA A 54 0.80 2.27 -12.76
CA ALA A 54 1.29 3.18 -11.72
C ALA A 54 2.74 2.83 -11.31
N ILE A 55 3.06 1.54 -11.22
CA ILE A 55 4.40 1.07 -10.86
C ILE A 55 5.39 1.33 -11.99
N SER A 56 5.01 1.06 -13.23
CA SER A 56 5.85 1.34 -14.40
C SER A 56 6.13 2.84 -14.55
N ALA A 57 5.13 3.68 -14.31
CA ALA A 57 5.27 5.13 -14.31
C ALA A 57 6.22 5.60 -13.19
N LEU A 58 6.09 5.05 -11.98
CA LEU A 58 6.98 5.34 -10.86
C LEU A 58 8.44 4.96 -11.17
N GLU A 59 8.68 3.79 -11.77
CA GLU A 59 10.03 3.36 -12.16
C GLU A 59 10.64 4.31 -13.19
N THR A 60 9.85 4.72 -14.19
CA THR A 60 10.27 5.69 -15.21
C THR A 60 10.62 7.04 -14.58
N ALA A 61 9.80 7.54 -13.64
CA ALA A 61 10.04 8.79 -12.93
C ALA A 61 11.33 8.75 -12.09
N ILE A 62 11.59 7.63 -11.39
CA ILE A 62 12.84 7.44 -10.63
C ILE A 62 14.04 7.48 -11.57
N GLN A 63 14.01 6.72 -12.68
CA GLN A 63 15.11 6.69 -13.65
C GLN A 63 15.39 8.06 -14.25
N TRP A 64 14.35 8.81 -14.58
CA TRP A 64 14.48 10.17 -15.10
C TRP A 64 15.08 11.10 -14.05
N TYR A 65 14.61 11.03 -12.80
CA TYR A 65 15.08 11.92 -11.73
C TYR A 65 16.54 11.63 -11.34
N GLU A 66 16.99 10.37 -11.39
CA GLU A 66 18.38 9.97 -11.18
C GLU A 66 19.36 10.58 -12.21
N GLN A 67 18.88 10.98 -13.38
CA GLN A 67 19.70 11.59 -14.45
C GLN A 67 19.79 13.11 -14.36
N GLN A 68 19.00 13.76 -13.50
CA GLN A 68 18.99 15.21 -13.37
C GLN A 68 20.22 15.68 -12.57
N SER A 69 20.78 16.84 -12.94
CA SER A 69 21.91 17.45 -12.22
C SER A 69 21.57 17.83 -10.78
N GLU A 70 20.30 18.10 -10.50
CA GLU A 70 19.78 18.49 -9.20
C GLU A 70 19.36 17.29 -8.35
N CYS A 71 19.63 16.07 -8.82
CA CYS A 71 19.22 14.86 -8.11
C CYS A 71 19.81 14.82 -6.70
N CYS A 72 18.93 14.85 -5.69
CA CYS A 72 19.33 14.75 -4.29
C CYS A 72 19.08 13.32 -3.78
N PRO A 73 20.14 12.56 -3.39
CA PRO A 73 19.98 11.18 -2.91
C PRO A 73 19.01 11.06 -1.72
N ILE A 74 18.96 12.07 -0.86
CA ILE A 74 18.06 12.11 0.30
C ILE A 74 16.59 12.18 -0.14
N GLN A 75 16.29 12.95 -1.20
CA GLN A 75 14.93 13.07 -1.75
C GLN A 75 14.52 11.78 -2.50
N LEU A 76 15.48 11.01 -3.00
CA LEU A 76 15.24 9.70 -3.63
C LEU A 76 14.88 8.59 -2.64
N LEU A 77 15.36 8.65 -1.40
CA LEU A 77 15.11 7.61 -0.38
C LEU A 77 13.62 7.28 -0.18
N PRO A 78 12.71 8.25 0.06
CA PRO A 78 11.29 7.94 0.24
C PRO A 78 10.67 7.29 -1.01
N ILE A 79 11.06 7.73 -2.20
CA ILE A 79 10.55 7.20 -3.47
C ILE A 79 11.01 5.75 -3.67
N LYS A 80 12.28 5.45 -3.38
CA LYS A 80 12.83 4.09 -3.40
C LYS A 80 12.19 3.19 -2.34
N ARG A 81 11.85 3.73 -1.17
CA ARG A 81 11.11 3.00 -0.13
C ARG A 81 9.72 2.61 -0.60
N ILE A 82 8.98 3.52 -1.23
CA ILE A 82 7.67 3.23 -1.84
C ILE A 82 7.80 2.08 -2.85
N ARG A 83 8.78 2.15 -3.76
CA ARG A 83 9.06 1.07 -4.71
C ARG A 83 9.30 -0.28 -4.01
N HIS A 84 10.10 -0.28 -2.95
CA HIS A 84 10.40 -1.49 -2.18
C HIS A 84 9.16 -2.08 -1.51
N LEU A 85 8.33 -1.23 -0.88
CA LEU A 85 7.08 -1.65 -0.27
C LEU A 85 6.14 -2.27 -1.30
N THR A 86 5.99 -1.64 -2.46
CA THR A 86 5.14 -2.18 -3.53
C THR A 86 5.65 -3.53 -4.05
N ALA A 87 6.96 -3.72 -4.16
CA ALA A 87 7.56 -5.01 -4.52
C ALA A 87 7.32 -6.08 -3.43
N LYS A 88 7.36 -5.70 -2.14
CA LYS A 88 7.06 -6.60 -1.03
C LYS A 88 5.59 -7.01 -1.03
N THR A 89 4.66 -6.08 -1.23
CA THR A 89 3.23 -6.38 -1.33
C THR A 89 2.93 -7.36 -2.46
N ARG A 90 3.57 -7.21 -3.63
CA ARG A 90 3.46 -8.20 -4.72
C ARG A 90 3.94 -9.60 -4.32
N ARG A 91 5.00 -9.71 -3.52
CA ARG A 91 5.47 -11.02 -3.04
C ARG A 91 4.50 -11.63 -2.03
N CYS A 92 3.98 -10.83 -1.11
CA CYS A 92 3.00 -11.29 -0.15
C CYS A 92 1.70 -11.75 -0.84
N THR A 93 1.20 -11.02 -1.85
CA THR A 93 -0.02 -11.44 -2.56
C THR A 93 0.16 -12.70 -3.38
N ILE A 94 1.36 -12.93 -3.95
CA ILE A 94 1.69 -14.18 -4.63
C ILE A 94 1.70 -15.35 -3.63
N ILE A 95 2.40 -15.20 -2.50
CA ILE A 95 2.49 -16.24 -1.48
C ILE A 95 1.12 -16.52 -0.86
N GLN A 96 0.32 -15.48 -0.59
CA GLN A 96 -1.02 -15.63 -0.03
C GLN A 96 -1.95 -16.37 -1.00
N ARG A 97 -1.86 -16.11 -2.30
CA ARG A 97 -2.59 -16.89 -3.32
C ARG A 97 -2.15 -18.35 -3.30
N GLU A 98 -0.85 -18.63 -3.30
CA GLU A 98 -0.34 -20.01 -3.27
C GLU A 98 -0.77 -20.77 -2.01
N ILE A 99 -0.78 -20.12 -0.85
CA ILE A 99 -1.26 -20.71 0.41
C ILE A 99 -2.78 -20.95 0.33
N SER A 100 -3.56 -19.98 -0.17
CA SER A 100 -5.01 -20.14 -0.35
C SER A 100 -5.36 -21.28 -1.31
N ASP A 101 -4.56 -21.49 -2.35
CA ASP A 101 -4.76 -22.58 -3.30
C ASP A 101 -4.38 -23.96 -2.72
N TYR A 102 -3.53 -23.98 -1.68
CA TYR A 102 -3.09 -25.21 -1.00
C TYR A 102 -4.10 -25.72 0.04
N PHE A 103 -4.94 -24.86 0.60
CA PHE A 103 -6.00 -25.20 1.56
C PHE A 103 -7.38 -25.03 0.92
N PRO A 104 -7.93 -26.06 0.23
CA PRO A 104 -9.23 -26.00 -0.42
C PRO A 104 -10.42 -25.97 0.54
#